data_AF-A0A957DB47-F1
#
_entry.id   AF-A0A957DB47-F1
#
_cell.length_a   1.000
_cell.length_b   1.000
_cell.length_c   1.000
_cell.angle_alpha   90.00
_cell.angle_beta   90.00
_cell.angle_gamma   90.00
#
_symmetry.space_group_name_H-M   'P 1'
#
loop_
_entity.id
_entity.type
_entity.pdbx_description
1 polymer ?
#
loop_
_entity_poly.entity_id
_entity_poly.type
_entity_poly.pdbx_seq_one_letter_code
_entity_poly.pdbx_strand_id
1 'polypeptide(L)'
;MKEHFRIASNGLELAVESFGAGPPLIFAHGLTGNRHFTRLQLAPLADQYRIVIYDQRGHCDSSPITDPTLYDPVQMAEDMTAVLDALGIEKAIVGGESMGAATTLLFALRHPERVEKLLLTAPAFGDEPNPATADIQQMGETIAQLGLERFLQQAAIRQRDELKWSPVVIERVRQMQGSHNTNSLALACQTVIKWQILHDLTALSTLNCPVCILAWPGDVLHPLSLAQRYAATLPNAVLEMLPPLPGLFENPQMVGEIYGRFLQSSFPPHPAESIVQLHPNGYVEIVLVGIVEGAQLQKLLNKMNGLFQEYGPCNVLVDGRYGRLGRDPGTLLTLAKWKPDSHLQQMIILTDSNLYSKTTIVGTGQGIVPSMTTLSLGAKPIYTSDEAQARQMATEPEMDWLSRKGQLIE
;
A
#
# COMPACT_ATOMS: atom_id res chain seq x y z
N MET A 1 -26.86 0.68 17.70
CA MET A 1 -27.92 -0.07 16.99
C MET A 1 -27.45 -0.31 15.56
N LYS A 2 -27.95 -1.34 14.89
CA LYS A 2 -27.67 -1.62 13.48
C LYS A 2 -28.90 -1.27 12.66
N GLU A 3 -28.73 -0.44 11.66
CA GLU A 3 -29.79 0.09 10.81
C GLU A 3 -29.53 -0.32 9.35
N HIS A 4 -30.61 -0.61 8.62
CA HIS A 4 -30.57 -1.00 7.22
C HIS A 4 -31.42 -0.03 6.39
N PHE A 5 -30.88 0.41 5.25
CA PHE A 5 -31.52 1.38 4.38
C PHE A 5 -31.52 0.90 2.93
N ARG A 6 -32.53 1.36 2.18
CA ARG A 6 -32.56 1.37 0.72
C ARG A 6 -32.43 2.82 0.28
N ILE A 7 -31.35 3.15 -0.40
CA ILE A 7 -31.06 4.52 -0.82
C ILE A 7 -31.07 4.58 -2.34
N ALA A 8 -31.92 5.44 -2.90
CA ALA A 8 -31.99 5.66 -4.34
C ALA A 8 -30.77 6.45 -4.82
N SER A 9 -30.15 6.02 -5.92
CA SER A 9 -29.08 6.72 -6.60
C SER A 9 -29.19 6.49 -8.11
N ASN A 10 -29.46 7.56 -8.87
CA ASN A 10 -29.53 7.56 -10.35
C ASN A 10 -30.29 6.37 -10.96
N GLY A 11 -31.50 6.10 -10.42
CA GLY A 11 -32.39 5.06 -10.91
C GLY A 11 -32.10 3.64 -10.39
N LEU A 12 -31.12 3.50 -9.49
CA LEU A 12 -30.80 2.25 -8.79
C LEU A 12 -31.09 2.41 -7.29
N GLU A 13 -31.26 1.28 -6.60
CA GLU A 13 -31.32 1.23 -5.13
C GLU A 13 -30.05 0.59 -4.57
N LEU A 14 -29.45 1.28 -3.60
CA LEU A 14 -28.30 0.83 -2.84
C LEU A 14 -28.73 0.24 -1.49
N ALA A 15 -28.17 -0.91 -1.15
CA ALA A 15 -28.40 -1.59 0.11
C ALA A 15 -27.33 -1.17 1.13
N VAL A 16 -27.75 -0.34 2.09
CA VAL A 16 -26.85 0.34 3.04
C VAL A 16 -27.06 -0.20 4.46
N GLU A 17 -26.00 -0.27 5.22
CA GLU A 17 -25.98 -0.61 6.64
C GLU A 17 -25.23 0.48 7.43
N SER A 18 -25.80 0.91 8.55
CA SER A 18 -25.12 1.77 9.52
C SER A 18 -25.07 1.13 10.89
N PHE A 19 -23.92 1.20 11.56
CA PHE A 19 -23.72 0.67 12.90
C PHE A 19 -22.65 1.46 13.66
N GLY A 20 -22.54 1.22 14.96
CA GLY A 20 -21.67 2.01 15.84
C GLY A 20 -22.25 3.37 16.20
N ALA A 21 -21.43 4.23 16.78
CA ALA A 21 -21.79 5.59 17.19
C ALA A 21 -20.55 6.51 17.16
N GLY A 22 -20.75 7.82 17.01
CA GLY A 22 -19.66 8.80 16.93
C GLY A 22 -19.54 9.44 15.55
N PRO A 23 -18.38 10.00 15.19
CA PRO A 23 -18.15 10.61 13.89
C PRO A 23 -18.42 9.63 12.73
N PRO A 24 -18.97 10.10 11.61
CA PRO A 24 -19.33 9.22 10.49
C PRO A 24 -18.10 8.76 9.72
N LEU A 25 -18.05 7.46 9.43
CA LEU A 25 -17.08 6.81 8.56
C LEU A 25 -17.84 6.04 7.48
N ILE A 26 -17.71 6.42 6.22
CA ILE A 26 -18.27 5.69 5.09
C ILE A 26 -17.20 4.82 4.42
N PHE A 27 -17.52 3.57 4.09
CA PHE A 27 -16.56 2.65 3.46
C PHE A 27 -17.13 1.84 2.29
N ALA A 28 -16.41 1.82 1.17
CA ALA A 28 -16.78 1.12 -0.06
C ALA A 28 -15.94 -0.17 -0.27
N HIS A 29 -16.60 -1.31 -0.52
CA HIS A 29 -15.93 -2.61 -0.69
C HIS A 29 -15.29 -2.79 -2.09
N GLY A 30 -14.42 -3.80 -2.26
CA GLY A 30 -13.79 -4.12 -3.55
C GLY A 30 -14.69 -4.84 -4.56
N LEU A 31 -14.20 -5.07 -5.78
CA LEU A 31 -14.94 -5.60 -6.94
C LEU A 31 -15.70 -6.92 -6.68
N THR A 32 -15.13 -7.81 -5.88
CA THR A 32 -15.79 -9.10 -5.54
C THR A 32 -16.20 -9.16 -4.07
N GLY A 33 -16.11 -8.01 -3.39
CA GLY A 33 -16.43 -7.83 -1.98
C GLY A 33 -17.90 -7.52 -1.74
N ASN A 34 -18.25 -7.37 -0.48
CA ASN A 34 -19.59 -6.96 -0.06
C ASN A 34 -19.54 -6.23 1.28
N ARG A 35 -20.64 -5.56 1.66
CA ARG A 35 -20.69 -4.86 2.95
C ARG A 35 -20.52 -5.81 4.15
N HIS A 36 -20.92 -7.08 4.03
CA HIS A 36 -20.81 -8.02 5.15
C HIS A 36 -19.37 -8.32 5.56
N PHE A 37 -18.46 -8.47 4.59
CA PHE A 37 -17.03 -8.64 4.85
C PHE A 37 -16.40 -7.33 5.34
N THR A 38 -16.77 -6.20 4.74
CA THR A 38 -16.33 -4.86 5.21
C THR A 38 -16.72 -4.60 6.66
N ARG A 39 -17.89 -5.06 7.10
CA ARG A 39 -18.28 -4.99 8.51
C ARG A 39 -17.34 -5.76 9.42
N LEU A 40 -16.82 -6.92 8.99
CA LEU A 40 -15.84 -7.68 9.77
C LEU A 40 -14.51 -6.91 9.83
N GLN A 41 -14.11 -6.28 8.73
CA GLN A 41 -12.88 -5.48 8.68
C GLN A 41 -12.93 -4.27 9.62
N LEU A 42 -14.07 -3.56 9.65
CA LEU A 42 -14.23 -2.31 10.40
C LEU A 42 -14.85 -2.48 11.78
N ALA A 43 -15.20 -3.70 12.19
CA ALA A 43 -15.78 -3.97 13.51
C ALA A 43 -15.00 -3.32 14.69
N PRO A 44 -13.65 -3.30 14.71
CA PRO A 44 -12.89 -2.65 15.79
C PRO A 44 -13.11 -1.15 15.94
N LEU A 45 -13.66 -0.49 14.92
CA LEU A 45 -13.92 0.96 14.92
C LEU A 45 -15.33 1.32 15.41
N ALA A 46 -16.22 0.33 15.56
CA ALA A 46 -17.65 0.57 15.81
C ALA A 46 -17.96 1.23 17.16
N ASP A 47 -17.05 1.11 18.14
CA ASP A 47 -17.22 1.73 19.47
C ASP A 47 -16.91 3.23 19.46
N GLN A 48 -16.21 3.72 18.43
CA GLN A 48 -15.74 5.12 18.33
C GLN A 48 -16.32 5.88 17.14
N TYR A 49 -16.77 5.16 16.11
CA TYR A 49 -17.25 5.73 14.86
C TYR A 49 -18.63 5.17 14.48
N ARG A 50 -19.46 6.02 13.87
CA ARG A 50 -20.65 5.58 13.16
C ARG A 50 -20.22 5.11 11.77
N ILE A 51 -20.15 3.80 11.59
CA ILE A 51 -19.75 3.18 10.33
C ILE A 51 -20.96 3.10 9.40
N VAL A 52 -20.78 3.52 8.15
CA VAL A 52 -21.73 3.43 7.05
C VAL A 52 -21.08 2.61 5.95
N ILE A 53 -21.68 1.49 5.60
CA ILE A 53 -21.21 0.61 4.53
C ILE A 53 -22.37 0.28 3.62
N TYR A 54 -22.09 -0.01 2.37
CA TYR A 54 -23.12 -0.30 1.39
C TYR A 54 -22.61 -1.31 0.38
N ASP A 55 -23.53 -2.09 -0.19
CA ASP A 55 -23.19 -2.84 -1.39
C ASP A 55 -23.14 -1.85 -2.55
N GLN A 56 -22.02 -1.80 -3.26
CA GLN A 56 -21.87 -0.92 -4.40
C GLN A 56 -22.85 -1.32 -5.51
N ARG A 57 -23.21 -0.40 -6.40
CA ARG A 57 -24.12 -0.67 -7.53
C ARG A 57 -23.77 -1.97 -8.26
N GLY A 58 -24.77 -2.77 -8.62
CA GLY A 58 -24.54 -4.05 -9.29
C GLY A 58 -23.88 -5.14 -8.43
N HIS A 59 -23.80 -4.96 -7.10
CA HIS A 59 -23.26 -5.95 -6.18
C HIS A 59 -24.31 -6.36 -5.14
N CYS A 60 -24.32 -7.66 -4.83
CA CYS A 60 -25.07 -8.24 -3.72
C CYS A 60 -26.54 -7.77 -3.65
N ASP A 61 -26.94 -7.09 -2.56
CA ASP A 61 -28.33 -6.68 -2.38
C ASP A 61 -28.66 -5.34 -3.06
N SER A 62 -27.68 -4.61 -3.58
CA SER A 62 -27.94 -3.43 -4.40
C SER A 62 -28.45 -3.83 -5.78
N SER A 63 -29.11 -2.89 -6.47
CA SER A 63 -29.73 -3.18 -7.77
C SER A 63 -28.72 -3.81 -8.74
N PRO A 64 -29.04 -4.96 -9.37
CA PRO A 64 -28.17 -5.59 -10.34
C PRO A 64 -28.08 -4.73 -11.60
N ILE A 65 -26.94 -4.81 -12.29
CA ILE A 65 -26.64 -4.09 -13.51
C ILE A 65 -26.52 -5.08 -14.66
N THR A 66 -27.20 -4.77 -15.77
CA THR A 66 -27.10 -5.50 -17.04
C THR A 66 -26.43 -4.70 -18.15
N ASP A 67 -26.30 -3.38 -17.97
CA ASP A 67 -25.62 -2.49 -18.91
C ASP A 67 -24.22 -2.15 -18.40
N PRO A 68 -23.14 -2.53 -19.10
CA PRO A 68 -21.77 -2.28 -18.67
C PRO A 68 -21.45 -0.80 -18.44
N THR A 69 -22.14 0.11 -19.13
CA THR A 69 -21.92 1.56 -19.01
C THR A 69 -22.32 2.11 -17.64
N LEU A 70 -23.12 1.36 -16.86
CA LEU A 70 -23.50 1.75 -15.51
C LEU A 70 -22.42 1.47 -14.45
N TYR A 71 -21.39 0.69 -14.79
CA TYR A 71 -20.16 0.52 -14.00
C TYR A 71 -19.15 1.63 -14.32
N ASP A 72 -19.59 2.87 -14.12
CA ASP A 72 -18.79 4.07 -14.29
C ASP A 72 -18.22 4.53 -12.94
N PRO A 73 -16.91 4.83 -12.86
CA PRO A 73 -16.27 5.13 -11.58
C PRO A 73 -16.70 6.49 -11.01
N VAL A 74 -17.06 7.47 -11.84
CA VAL A 74 -17.63 8.75 -11.37
C VAL A 74 -19.00 8.51 -10.77
N GLN A 75 -19.82 7.73 -11.45
CA GLN A 75 -21.15 7.38 -10.99
C GLN A 75 -21.13 6.58 -9.67
N MET A 76 -20.09 5.78 -9.41
CA MET A 76 -19.89 5.10 -8.12
C MET A 76 -19.43 6.07 -7.02
N ALA A 77 -18.71 7.14 -7.36
CA ALA A 77 -18.46 8.24 -6.41
C ALA A 77 -19.76 9.00 -6.08
N GLU A 78 -20.63 9.23 -7.07
CA GLU A 78 -21.95 9.87 -6.85
C GLU A 78 -22.89 8.99 -6.00
N ASP A 79 -22.75 7.66 -6.05
CA ASP A 79 -23.46 6.77 -5.12
C ASP A 79 -23.07 7.03 -3.67
N MET A 80 -21.78 7.24 -3.42
CA MET A 80 -21.29 7.59 -2.09
C MET A 80 -21.88 8.93 -1.62
N THR A 81 -21.96 9.93 -2.52
CA THR A 81 -22.65 11.20 -2.26
C THR A 81 -24.11 10.97 -1.88
N ALA A 82 -24.86 10.17 -2.66
CA ALA A 82 -26.26 9.86 -2.38
C ALA A 82 -26.46 9.18 -1.02
N VAL A 83 -25.56 8.27 -0.62
CA VAL A 83 -25.60 7.63 0.70
C VAL A 83 -25.37 8.65 1.81
N LEU A 84 -24.37 9.53 1.68
CA LEU A 84 -24.09 10.56 2.68
C LEU A 84 -25.24 11.55 2.80
N ASP A 85 -25.78 12.03 1.68
CA ASP A 85 -26.86 13.02 1.65
C ASP A 85 -28.15 12.44 2.25
N ALA A 86 -28.51 11.20 1.92
CA ALA A 86 -29.70 10.53 2.46
C ALA A 86 -29.61 10.27 3.97
N LEU A 87 -28.40 10.16 4.53
CA LEU A 87 -28.16 10.03 5.97
C LEU A 87 -27.92 11.37 6.68
N GLY A 88 -27.95 12.49 5.95
CA GLY A 88 -27.70 13.84 6.47
C GLY A 88 -26.24 14.05 6.91
N ILE A 89 -25.29 13.39 6.27
CA ILE A 89 -23.87 13.46 6.62
C ILE A 89 -23.16 14.44 5.69
N GLU A 90 -22.84 15.62 6.22
CA GLU A 90 -22.13 16.67 5.48
C GLU A 90 -20.63 16.39 5.34
N LYS A 91 -19.99 15.76 6.33
CA LYS A 91 -18.55 15.47 6.28
C LYS A 91 -18.27 14.15 6.99
N ALA A 92 -17.37 13.34 6.43
CA ALA A 92 -17.05 12.02 6.98
C ALA A 92 -15.58 11.65 6.82
N ILE A 93 -15.15 10.65 7.60
CA ILE A 93 -14.01 9.82 7.23
C ILE A 93 -14.47 8.95 6.05
N VAL A 94 -13.69 8.92 4.98
CA VAL A 94 -14.06 8.21 3.74
C VAL A 94 -13.04 7.14 3.48
N GLY A 95 -13.50 5.91 3.20
CA GLY A 95 -12.59 4.81 2.93
C GLY A 95 -13.07 3.83 1.87
N GLY A 96 -12.13 3.03 1.36
CA GLY A 96 -12.49 1.93 0.49
C GLY A 96 -11.36 0.96 0.21
N GLU A 97 -11.74 -0.21 -0.30
CA GLU A 97 -10.84 -1.30 -0.67
C GLU A 97 -10.85 -1.53 -2.18
N SER A 98 -9.69 -1.59 -2.84
CA SER A 98 -9.57 -1.94 -4.26
C SER A 98 -10.45 -1.04 -5.16
N MET A 99 -11.46 -1.58 -5.85
CA MET A 99 -12.50 -0.81 -6.56
C MET A 99 -13.09 0.31 -5.68
N GLY A 100 -13.40 0.00 -4.41
CA GLY A 100 -13.88 0.99 -3.46
C GLY A 100 -12.85 2.05 -3.09
N ALA A 101 -11.55 1.73 -3.14
CA ALA A 101 -10.48 2.72 -2.95
C ALA A 101 -10.45 3.71 -4.12
N ALA A 102 -10.65 3.25 -5.37
CA ALA A 102 -10.80 4.12 -6.53
C ALA A 102 -12.07 4.98 -6.46
N THR A 103 -13.21 4.40 -6.09
CA THR A 103 -14.47 5.13 -5.85
C THR A 103 -14.28 6.24 -4.82
N THR A 104 -13.66 5.91 -3.69
CA THR A 104 -13.40 6.84 -2.57
C THR A 104 -12.42 7.94 -2.96
N LEU A 105 -11.39 7.60 -3.72
CA LEU A 105 -10.43 8.57 -4.20
C LEU A 105 -11.07 9.58 -5.16
N LEU A 106 -11.90 9.11 -6.10
CA LEU A 106 -12.65 9.99 -6.99
C LEU A 106 -13.65 10.86 -6.22
N PHE A 107 -14.34 10.30 -5.23
CA PHE A 107 -15.19 11.08 -4.34
C PHE A 107 -14.38 12.21 -3.67
N ALA A 108 -13.20 11.89 -3.12
CA ALA A 108 -12.37 12.86 -2.43
C ALA A 108 -11.82 13.96 -3.35
N LEU A 109 -11.47 13.63 -4.60
CA LEU A 109 -11.03 14.61 -5.59
C LEU A 109 -12.16 15.55 -6.03
N ARG A 110 -13.41 15.07 -6.04
CA ARG A 110 -14.59 15.85 -6.45
C ARG A 110 -15.20 16.66 -5.31
N HIS A 111 -15.11 16.15 -4.09
CA HIS A 111 -15.73 16.69 -2.89
C HIS A 111 -14.75 16.77 -1.70
N PRO A 112 -13.58 17.42 -1.86
CA PRO A 112 -12.55 17.46 -0.81
C PRO A 112 -13.06 18.09 0.50
N GLU A 113 -14.04 18.98 0.44
CA GLU A 113 -14.69 19.61 1.60
C GLU A 113 -15.49 18.62 2.46
N ARG A 114 -15.98 17.52 1.85
CA ARG A 114 -16.77 16.47 2.49
C ARG A 114 -15.89 15.39 3.15
N VAL A 115 -14.55 15.48 3.00
CA VAL A 115 -13.60 14.48 3.50
C VAL A 115 -12.85 15.00 4.72
N GLU A 116 -12.94 14.27 5.84
CA GLU A 116 -12.14 14.53 7.03
C GLU A 116 -10.78 13.84 6.98
N LYS A 117 -10.79 12.54 6.68
CA LYS A 117 -9.63 11.68 6.50
C LYS A 117 -9.94 10.63 5.44
N LEU A 118 -8.91 10.13 4.76
CA LEU A 118 -9.04 9.15 3.67
C LEU A 118 -8.39 7.82 4.06
N LEU A 119 -9.10 6.70 3.86
CA LEU A 119 -8.63 5.36 4.20
C LEU A 119 -8.64 4.47 2.95
N LEU A 120 -7.46 4.06 2.46
CA LEU A 120 -7.32 3.29 1.23
C LEU A 120 -6.72 1.92 1.55
N THR A 121 -7.40 0.83 1.21
CA THR A 121 -6.83 -0.53 1.26
C THR A 121 -6.63 -1.03 -0.17
N ALA A 122 -5.43 -1.52 -0.48
CA ALA A 122 -5.06 -2.00 -1.80
C ALA A 122 -5.48 -1.03 -2.92
N PRO A 123 -4.94 0.21 -2.92
CA PRO A 123 -5.35 1.23 -3.88
C PRO A 123 -5.22 0.70 -5.31
N ALA A 124 -6.26 0.92 -6.11
CA ALA A 124 -6.41 0.35 -7.43
C ALA A 124 -6.64 1.45 -8.48
N PHE A 125 -6.41 1.12 -9.75
CA PHE A 125 -6.86 1.91 -10.90
C PHE A 125 -6.23 3.32 -11.02
N GLY A 126 -4.91 3.43 -10.82
CA GLY A 126 -4.18 4.70 -10.94
C GLY A 126 -4.06 5.26 -12.37
N ASP A 127 -2.84 5.64 -12.74
CA ASP A 127 -2.44 6.28 -13.99
C ASP A 127 -2.03 5.30 -15.10
N GLU A 128 -2.08 4.00 -14.82
CA GLU A 128 -1.66 2.93 -15.73
C GLU A 128 -2.73 1.82 -15.80
N PRO A 129 -2.82 1.09 -16.93
CA PRO A 129 -3.70 -0.07 -17.04
C PRO A 129 -3.42 -1.12 -15.95
N ASN A 130 -4.47 -1.74 -15.41
CA ASN A 130 -4.29 -2.75 -14.37
C ASN A 130 -3.59 -4.01 -14.92
N PRO A 131 -2.49 -4.49 -14.31
CA PRO A 131 -1.73 -5.64 -14.80
C PRO A 131 -2.53 -6.95 -14.80
N ALA A 132 -3.55 -7.07 -13.94
CA ALA A 132 -4.41 -8.24 -13.85
C ALA A 132 -5.68 -8.14 -14.73
N THR A 133 -5.73 -7.20 -15.69
CA THR A 133 -6.88 -7.01 -16.60
C THR A 133 -7.34 -8.31 -17.23
N ALA A 134 -6.43 -9.07 -17.84
CA ALA A 134 -6.76 -10.32 -18.51
C ALA A 134 -7.34 -11.37 -17.54
N ASP A 135 -6.74 -11.52 -16.36
CA ASP A 135 -7.16 -12.52 -15.37
C ASP A 135 -8.57 -12.24 -14.82
N ILE A 136 -8.88 -10.98 -14.52
CA ILE A 136 -10.20 -10.59 -14.00
C ILE A 136 -11.26 -10.60 -15.10
N GLN A 137 -10.91 -10.24 -16.34
CA GLN A 137 -11.82 -10.43 -17.47
C GLN A 137 -12.14 -11.91 -17.68
N GLN A 138 -11.12 -12.78 -17.64
CA GLN A 138 -11.31 -14.22 -17.75
C GLN A 138 -12.17 -14.78 -16.61
N MET A 139 -12.01 -14.25 -15.39
CA MET A 139 -12.92 -14.56 -14.27
C MET A 139 -14.37 -14.19 -14.61
N GLY A 140 -14.60 -12.98 -15.11
CA GLY A 140 -15.94 -12.53 -15.51
C GLY A 140 -16.54 -13.39 -16.63
N GLU A 141 -15.77 -13.74 -17.66
CA GLU A 141 -16.20 -14.65 -18.73
C GLU A 141 -16.54 -16.05 -18.20
N THR A 142 -15.73 -16.57 -17.28
CA THR A 142 -15.95 -17.89 -16.67
C THR A 142 -17.24 -17.89 -15.84
N ILE A 143 -17.50 -16.83 -15.07
CA ILE A 143 -18.75 -16.68 -14.31
C ILE A 143 -19.95 -16.62 -15.27
N ALA A 144 -19.86 -15.86 -16.37
CA ALA A 144 -20.92 -15.76 -17.37
C ALA A 144 -21.21 -17.11 -18.06
N GLN A 145 -20.17 -17.91 -18.34
CA GLN A 145 -20.30 -19.20 -19.01
C GLN A 145 -20.77 -20.33 -18.10
N LEU A 146 -20.24 -20.40 -16.88
CA LEU A 146 -20.44 -21.53 -15.96
C LEU A 146 -21.51 -21.28 -14.90
N GLY A 147 -21.84 -20.02 -14.64
CA GLY A 147 -22.57 -19.59 -13.46
C GLY A 147 -21.66 -19.47 -12.22
N LEU A 148 -22.08 -18.61 -11.28
CA LEU A 148 -21.28 -18.26 -10.10
C LEU A 148 -20.98 -19.46 -9.21
N GLU A 149 -21.97 -20.30 -8.91
CA GLU A 149 -21.78 -21.48 -8.04
C GLU A 149 -20.70 -22.43 -8.57
N ARG A 150 -20.72 -22.73 -9.87
CA ARG A 150 -19.74 -23.63 -10.49
C ARG A 150 -18.35 -22.98 -10.53
N PHE A 151 -18.28 -21.68 -10.82
CA PHE A 151 -17.04 -20.93 -10.73
C PHE A 151 -16.44 -21.02 -9.33
N LEU A 152 -17.24 -20.80 -8.27
CA LEU A 152 -16.77 -20.84 -6.88
C LEU A 152 -16.27 -22.24 -6.47
N GLN A 153 -16.94 -23.30 -6.93
CA GLN A 153 -16.48 -24.68 -6.72
C GLN A 153 -15.10 -24.92 -7.34
N GLN A 154 -14.86 -24.43 -8.56
CA GLN A 154 -13.56 -24.55 -9.22
C GLN A 154 -12.50 -23.67 -8.55
N ALA A 155 -12.86 -22.44 -8.18
CA ALA A 155 -11.98 -21.53 -7.46
C ALA A 155 -11.51 -22.13 -6.12
N ALA A 156 -12.41 -22.78 -5.37
CA ALA A 156 -12.07 -23.44 -4.12
C ALA A 156 -11.05 -24.58 -4.29
N ILE A 157 -11.14 -25.36 -5.39
CA ILE A 157 -10.16 -26.39 -5.73
C ILE A 157 -8.79 -25.76 -5.97
N ARG A 158 -8.74 -24.71 -6.81
CA ARG A 158 -7.50 -23.98 -7.10
C ARG A 158 -6.89 -23.35 -5.85
N GLN A 159 -7.69 -22.68 -5.03
CA GLN A 159 -7.26 -22.06 -3.78
C GLN A 159 -6.67 -23.07 -2.80
N ARG A 160 -7.26 -24.27 -2.71
CA ARG A 160 -6.76 -25.37 -1.87
C ARG A 160 -5.50 -26.02 -2.45
N ASP A 161 -5.53 -26.40 -3.72
CA ASP A 161 -4.56 -27.31 -4.33
C ASP A 161 -3.35 -26.58 -4.90
N GLU A 162 -3.53 -25.39 -5.47
CA GLU A 162 -2.45 -24.57 -6.03
C GLU A 162 -1.96 -23.53 -5.04
N LEU A 163 -2.88 -22.73 -4.46
CA LEU A 163 -2.52 -21.59 -3.61
C LEU A 163 -2.31 -21.97 -2.14
N LYS A 164 -2.71 -23.19 -1.74
CA LYS A 164 -2.56 -23.73 -0.38
C LYS A 164 -3.23 -22.87 0.70
N TRP A 165 -4.35 -22.22 0.36
CA TRP A 165 -5.13 -21.42 1.31
C TRP A 165 -5.80 -22.30 2.37
N SER A 166 -5.96 -21.75 3.57
CA SER A 166 -6.65 -22.46 4.66
C SER A 166 -8.15 -22.61 4.36
N PRO A 167 -8.83 -23.65 4.86
CA PRO A 167 -10.26 -23.85 4.63
C PRO A 167 -11.13 -22.66 5.07
N VAL A 168 -10.71 -21.95 6.13
CA VAL A 168 -11.41 -20.75 6.63
C VAL A 168 -11.37 -19.62 5.62
N VAL A 169 -10.22 -19.39 4.98
CA VAL A 169 -10.06 -18.37 3.93
C VAL A 169 -10.94 -18.71 2.73
N ILE A 170 -10.88 -19.96 2.27
CA ILE A 170 -11.66 -20.43 1.11
C ILE A 170 -13.15 -20.23 1.36
N GLU A 171 -13.64 -20.62 2.54
CA GLU A 171 -15.06 -20.47 2.87
C GLU A 171 -15.48 -19.00 3.00
N ARG A 172 -14.65 -18.13 3.58
CA ARG A 172 -14.94 -16.69 3.65
C ARG A 172 -15.00 -16.05 2.26
N VAL A 173 -14.07 -16.37 1.38
CA VAL A 173 -14.08 -15.90 -0.01
C VAL A 173 -15.32 -16.41 -0.73
N ARG A 174 -15.67 -17.69 -0.56
CA ARG A 174 -16.87 -18.29 -1.16
C ARG A 174 -18.15 -17.61 -0.67
N GLN A 175 -18.29 -17.36 0.63
CA GLN A 175 -19.45 -16.68 1.20
C GLN A 175 -19.57 -15.24 0.71
N MET A 176 -18.45 -14.52 0.65
CA MET A 176 -18.40 -13.16 0.15
C MET A 176 -18.82 -13.09 -1.32
N GLN A 177 -18.17 -13.87 -2.18
CA GLN A 177 -18.45 -13.85 -3.61
C GLN A 177 -19.81 -14.45 -3.95
N GLY A 178 -20.25 -15.51 -3.26
CA GLY A 178 -21.52 -16.20 -3.48
C GLY A 178 -22.77 -15.37 -3.21
N SER A 179 -22.64 -14.22 -2.54
CA SER A 179 -23.77 -13.30 -2.29
C SER A 179 -24.15 -12.43 -3.49
N HIS A 180 -23.40 -12.49 -4.60
CA HIS A 180 -23.62 -11.63 -5.76
C HIS A 180 -24.65 -12.18 -6.75
N ASN A 181 -25.33 -11.26 -7.46
CA ASN A 181 -25.98 -11.61 -8.72
C ASN A 181 -24.94 -12.08 -9.75
N THR A 182 -25.14 -13.25 -10.35
CA THR A 182 -24.18 -13.87 -11.28
C THR A 182 -23.86 -13.00 -12.49
N ASN A 183 -24.89 -12.50 -13.19
CA ASN A 183 -24.69 -11.72 -14.42
C ASN A 183 -24.05 -10.38 -14.12
N SER A 184 -24.48 -9.72 -13.04
CA SER A 184 -23.95 -8.44 -12.62
C SER A 184 -22.47 -8.54 -12.23
N LEU A 185 -22.10 -9.55 -11.43
CA LEU A 185 -20.69 -9.76 -11.05
C LEU A 185 -19.81 -10.11 -12.25
N ALA A 186 -20.29 -10.96 -13.15
CA ALA A 186 -19.56 -11.26 -14.38
C ALA A 186 -19.27 -10.00 -15.20
N LEU A 187 -20.29 -9.15 -15.35
CA LEU A 187 -20.19 -7.88 -16.05
C LEU A 187 -19.24 -6.91 -15.35
N ALA A 188 -19.34 -6.78 -14.02
CA ALA A 188 -18.45 -5.96 -13.20
C ALA A 188 -16.97 -6.37 -13.40
N CYS A 189 -16.66 -7.66 -13.35
CA CYS A 189 -15.31 -8.16 -13.59
C CYS A 189 -14.79 -7.81 -15.00
N GLN A 190 -15.67 -7.84 -16.00
CA GLN A 190 -15.28 -7.51 -17.38
C GLN A 190 -15.13 -6.00 -17.62
N THR A 191 -15.76 -5.15 -16.81
CA THR A 191 -15.81 -3.68 -17.00
C THR A 191 -14.86 -2.94 -16.07
N VAL A 192 -15.01 -3.12 -14.75
CA VAL A 192 -14.33 -2.35 -13.70
C VAL A 192 -12.81 -2.49 -13.80
N ILE A 193 -12.31 -3.67 -14.14
CA ILE A 193 -10.85 -3.90 -14.19
C ILE A 193 -10.15 -3.02 -15.25
N LYS A 194 -10.90 -2.52 -16.24
CA LYS A 194 -10.39 -1.64 -17.30
C LYS A 194 -10.33 -0.17 -16.88
N TRP A 195 -10.78 0.18 -15.67
CA TRP A 195 -10.76 1.56 -15.23
C TRP A 195 -9.33 2.10 -15.14
N GLN A 196 -9.20 3.35 -15.56
CA GLN A 196 -8.04 4.19 -15.33
C GLN A 196 -8.61 5.55 -14.89
N ILE A 197 -8.66 5.76 -13.58
CA ILE A 197 -9.41 6.91 -13.02
C ILE A 197 -8.57 8.20 -12.98
N LEU A 198 -7.26 8.10 -13.24
CA LEU A 198 -6.33 9.21 -13.28
C LEU A 198 -5.57 9.23 -14.60
N HIS A 199 -5.38 10.43 -15.16
CA HIS A 199 -4.43 10.63 -16.26
C HIS A 199 -2.98 10.47 -15.75
N ASP A 200 -2.70 11.10 -14.62
CA ASP A 200 -1.46 10.98 -13.85
C ASP A 200 -1.76 11.20 -12.37
N LEU A 201 -0.79 10.92 -11.50
CA LEU A 201 -0.98 10.99 -10.06
C LEU A 201 -0.93 12.43 -9.49
N THR A 202 -0.59 13.45 -10.28
CA THR A 202 -0.39 14.81 -9.75
C THR A 202 -1.65 15.39 -9.12
N ALA A 203 -2.84 14.97 -9.59
CA ALA A 203 -4.13 15.34 -8.98
C ALA A 203 -4.21 14.99 -7.49
N LEU A 204 -3.52 13.93 -7.04
CA LEU A 204 -3.47 13.52 -5.64
C LEU A 204 -2.85 14.58 -4.72
N SER A 205 -1.95 15.41 -5.24
CA SER A 205 -1.30 16.48 -4.45
C SER A 205 -2.30 17.53 -3.94
N THR A 206 -3.50 17.58 -4.51
CA THR A 206 -4.57 18.50 -4.09
C THR A 206 -5.32 18.02 -2.83
N LEU A 207 -5.19 16.74 -2.47
CA LEU A 207 -5.87 16.15 -1.31
C LEU A 207 -5.09 16.43 -0.02
N ASN A 208 -5.50 17.48 0.68
CA ASN A 208 -4.83 17.93 1.91
C ASN A 208 -5.28 17.19 3.18
N CYS A 209 -6.34 16.36 3.14
CA CYS A 209 -6.75 15.57 4.29
C CYS A 209 -5.70 14.50 4.65
N PRO A 210 -5.58 14.08 5.92
CA PRO A 210 -4.77 12.93 6.28
C PRO A 210 -5.22 11.66 5.55
N VAL A 211 -4.26 10.86 5.06
CA VAL A 211 -4.53 9.61 4.32
C VAL A 211 -3.80 8.43 4.95
N CYS A 212 -4.51 7.32 5.15
CA CYS A 212 -3.92 6.02 5.50
C CYS A 212 -4.03 5.08 4.31
N ILE A 213 -2.92 4.54 3.85
CA ILE A 213 -2.84 3.58 2.75
C ILE A 213 -2.38 2.24 3.33
N LEU A 214 -3.13 1.18 3.09
CA LEU A 214 -2.78 -0.18 3.45
C LEU A 214 -2.44 -0.97 2.18
N ALA A 215 -1.27 -1.60 2.12
CA ALA A 215 -0.85 -2.44 1.00
C ALA A 215 0.09 -3.57 1.45
N TRP A 216 0.35 -4.54 0.58
CA TRP A 216 1.23 -5.68 0.90
C TRP A 216 2.05 -6.12 -0.33
N PRO A 217 3.22 -6.74 -0.12
CA PRO A 217 4.02 -7.26 -1.23
C PRO A 217 3.36 -8.49 -1.84
N GLY A 218 3.52 -8.65 -3.15
CA GLY A 218 3.00 -9.82 -3.88
C GLY A 218 1.51 -9.74 -4.23
N ASP A 219 0.85 -8.61 -4.00
CA ASP A 219 -0.45 -8.34 -4.62
C ASP A 219 -0.25 -8.12 -6.14
N VAL A 220 -0.70 -9.10 -6.92
CA VAL A 220 -0.64 -9.07 -8.39
C VAL A 220 -1.73 -8.20 -9.01
N LEU A 221 -2.83 -7.96 -8.29
CA LEU A 221 -3.96 -7.16 -8.73
C LEU A 221 -3.74 -5.67 -8.41
N HIS A 222 -3.07 -5.40 -7.29
CA HIS A 222 -2.74 -4.05 -6.83
C HIS A 222 -1.25 -3.97 -6.47
N PRO A 223 -0.36 -3.76 -7.46
CA PRO A 223 1.07 -3.74 -7.21
C PRO A 223 1.44 -2.76 -6.09
N LEU A 224 2.29 -3.20 -5.15
CA LEU A 224 2.76 -2.36 -4.04
C LEU A 224 3.38 -1.03 -4.53
N SER A 225 3.98 -1.02 -5.72
CA SER A 225 4.51 0.17 -6.37
C SER A 225 3.46 1.25 -6.58
N LEU A 226 2.19 0.90 -6.87
CA LEU A 226 1.11 1.86 -7.00
C LEU A 226 0.81 2.54 -5.66
N ALA A 227 0.71 1.77 -4.58
CA ALA A 227 0.50 2.31 -3.23
C ALA A 227 1.66 3.22 -2.79
N GLN A 228 2.90 2.85 -3.12
CA GLN A 228 4.09 3.67 -2.86
C GLN A 228 4.05 4.99 -3.65
N ARG A 229 3.68 4.95 -4.94
CA ARG A 229 3.51 6.18 -5.75
C ARG A 229 2.38 7.07 -5.22
N TYR A 230 1.28 6.49 -4.73
CA TYR A 230 0.22 7.25 -4.06
C TYR A 230 0.76 7.94 -2.79
N ALA A 231 1.44 7.19 -1.92
CA ALA A 231 2.02 7.72 -0.69
C ALA A 231 3.05 8.83 -0.94
N ALA A 232 3.84 8.73 -2.01
CA ALA A 232 4.81 9.76 -2.40
C ALA A 232 4.15 11.03 -2.96
N THR A 233 2.93 10.93 -3.51
CA THR A 233 2.25 12.07 -4.14
C THR A 233 1.26 12.78 -3.21
N LEU A 234 0.66 12.03 -2.28
CA LEU A 234 -0.28 12.56 -1.30
C LEU A 234 0.48 13.29 -0.17
N PRO A 235 0.15 14.56 0.14
CA PRO A 235 0.95 15.38 1.05
C PRO A 235 0.95 14.88 2.50
N ASN A 236 -0.13 14.23 2.92
CA ASN A 236 -0.35 13.80 4.31
C ASN A 236 -0.67 12.30 4.40
N ALA A 237 0.03 11.47 3.61
CA ALA A 237 -0.19 10.03 3.58
C ALA A 237 0.77 9.25 4.50
N VAL A 238 0.22 8.20 5.12
CA VAL A 238 0.97 7.13 5.78
C VAL A 238 0.71 5.83 5.03
N LEU A 239 1.76 5.10 4.69
CA LEU A 239 1.68 3.76 4.10
C LEU A 239 2.00 2.71 5.16
N GLU A 240 1.04 1.85 5.44
CA GLU A 240 1.15 0.73 6.38
C GLU A 240 1.11 -0.61 5.63
N MET A 241 1.94 -1.54 6.09
CA MET A 241 2.09 -2.84 5.45
C MET A 241 1.18 -3.88 6.09
N LEU A 242 0.44 -4.61 5.24
CA LEU A 242 -0.43 -5.71 5.62
C LEU A 242 0.21 -7.08 5.32
N PRO A 243 -0.27 -8.16 5.94
CA PRO A 243 0.01 -9.51 5.46
C PRO A 243 -0.62 -9.72 4.07
N PRO A 244 -0.14 -10.71 3.29
CA PRO A 244 -0.76 -11.09 2.03
C PRO A 244 -2.24 -11.44 2.18
N LEU A 245 -2.98 -11.33 1.07
CA LEU A 245 -4.44 -11.48 1.00
C LEU A 245 -5.04 -12.61 1.89
N PRO A 246 -4.49 -13.84 1.93
CA PRO A 246 -5.03 -14.89 2.81
C PRO A 246 -5.07 -14.47 4.29
N GLY A 247 -4.05 -13.76 4.77
CA GLY A 247 -3.99 -13.25 6.14
C GLY A 247 -5.11 -12.25 6.45
N LEU A 248 -5.56 -11.47 5.46
CA LEU A 248 -6.71 -10.56 5.62
C LEU A 248 -8.02 -11.32 5.73
N PHE A 249 -8.14 -12.45 5.03
CA PHE A 249 -9.28 -13.33 5.21
C PHE A 249 -9.20 -14.17 6.48
N GLU A 250 -8.03 -14.38 7.09
CA GLU A 250 -7.90 -15.05 8.39
C GLU A 250 -8.24 -14.11 9.55
N ASN A 251 -7.70 -12.88 9.50
CA ASN A 251 -7.92 -11.83 10.50
C ASN A 251 -8.40 -10.52 9.86
N PRO A 252 -9.68 -10.42 9.45
CA PRO A 252 -10.20 -9.24 8.79
C PRO A 252 -10.13 -7.99 9.68
N GLN A 253 -10.26 -8.15 11.00
CA GLN A 253 -10.25 -7.05 11.97
C GLN A 253 -8.95 -6.24 11.96
N MET A 254 -7.84 -6.81 11.49
CA MET A 254 -6.55 -6.13 11.39
C MET A 254 -6.64 -4.81 10.62
N VAL A 255 -7.50 -4.74 9.59
CA VAL A 255 -7.74 -3.52 8.81
C VAL A 255 -8.27 -2.40 9.71
N GLY A 256 -9.35 -2.67 10.45
CA GLY A 256 -9.93 -1.71 11.40
C GLY A 256 -9.00 -1.36 12.55
N GLU A 257 -8.17 -2.29 13.03
CA GLU A 257 -7.18 -2.03 14.07
C GLU A 257 -6.08 -1.05 13.62
N ILE A 258 -5.56 -1.21 12.39
CA ILE A 258 -4.55 -0.29 11.83
C ILE A 258 -5.17 1.08 11.59
N TYR A 259 -6.36 1.13 10.98
CA TYR A 259 -7.08 2.38 10.81
C TYR A 259 -7.40 3.05 12.15
N GLY A 260 -7.72 2.29 13.19
CA GLY A 260 -7.98 2.84 14.53
C GLY A 260 -6.77 3.60 15.08
N ARG A 261 -5.56 3.04 14.93
CA ARG A 261 -4.32 3.71 15.33
C ARG A 261 -4.09 5.00 14.56
N PHE A 262 -4.29 4.97 13.24
CA PHE A 262 -4.21 6.17 12.39
C PHE A 262 -5.27 7.21 12.74
N LEU A 263 -6.50 6.80 13.08
CA LEU A 263 -7.58 7.72 13.37
C LEU A 263 -7.41 8.40 14.74
N GLN A 264 -6.79 7.70 15.70
CA GLN A 264 -6.48 8.18 17.04
C GLN A 264 -5.19 9.00 17.12
N SER A 265 -4.27 8.84 16.17
CA SER A 265 -3.08 9.69 16.14
C SER A 265 -3.50 11.14 15.90
N SER A 266 -3.05 12.02 16.80
CA SER A 266 -2.95 13.44 16.47
C SER A 266 -1.87 13.50 15.40
N PHE A 267 -2.20 13.84 14.15
CA PHE A 267 -1.19 14.04 13.11
C PHE A 267 -0.59 15.44 13.25
N PRO A 268 0.61 15.63 13.82
CA PRO A 268 1.55 16.57 13.24
C PRO A 268 2.11 15.96 11.94
N PRO A 269 2.67 16.77 11.01
CA PRO A 269 3.49 16.23 9.93
C PRO A 269 4.55 15.32 10.56
N HIS A 270 4.73 14.10 10.03
CA HIS A 270 5.67 13.13 10.59
C HIS A 270 7.04 13.79 10.82
N PRO A 271 7.63 13.72 12.04
CA PRO A 271 9.06 13.94 12.18
C PRO A 271 9.77 12.86 11.37
N ALA A 272 10.88 13.22 10.71
CA ALA A 272 11.68 12.30 9.91
C ALA A 272 11.99 11.02 10.69
N GLU A 273 11.54 9.87 10.19
CA GLU A 273 11.92 8.58 10.75
C GLU A 273 13.26 8.15 10.16
N SER A 274 14.17 7.67 11.02
CA SER A 274 15.44 7.09 10.62
C SER A 274 15.38 5.58 10.75
N ILE A 275 15.44 4.86 9.63
CA ILE A 275 15.60 3.41 9.62
C ILE A 275 17.10 3.12 9.58
N VAL A 276 17.62 2.44 10.60
CA VAL A 276 19.01 1.98 10.65
C VAL A 276 19.04 0.47 10.46
N GLN A 277 19.61 0.00 9.36
CA GLN A 277 19.81 -1.42 9.08
C GLN A 277 21.29 -1.81 9.15
N LEU A 278 21.57 -2.90 9.85
CA LEU A 278 22.86 -3.55 9.91
C LEU A 278 22.86 -4.77 8.99
N HIS A 279 23.70 -4.74 7.97
CA HIS A 279 23.82 -5.82 7.01
C HIS A 279 24.85 -6.87 7.48
N PRO A 280 24.66 -8.17 7.17
CA PRO A 280 25.55 -9.26 7.62
C PRO A 280 27.02 -9.12 7.20
N ASN A 281 27.30 -8.29 6.20
CA ASN A 281 28.63 -7.96 5.69
C ASN A 281 29.27 -6.74 6.38
N GLY A 282 28.68 -6.25 7.49
CA GLY A 282 29.20 -5.16 8.31
C GLY A 282 28.81 -3.75 7.86
N TYR A 283 27.83 -3.62 6.96
CA TYR A 283 27.38 -2.31 6.49
C TYR A 283 26.27 -1.75 7.36
N VAL A 284 26.31 -0.44 7.60
CA VAL A 284 25.21 0.31 8.20
C VAL A 284 24.53 1.12 7.10
N GLU A 285 23.23 0.92 6.94
CA GLU A 285 22.37 1.70 6.06
C GLU A 285 21.45 2.57 6.93
N ILE A 286 21.43 3.87 6.66
CA ILE A 286 20.57 4.83 7.34
C ILE A 286 19.66 5.45 6.30
N VAL A 287 18.37 5.14 6.38
CA VAL A 287 17.33 5.70 5.52
C VAL A 287 16.56 6.74 6.32
N LEU A 288 16.55 7.98 5.82
CA LEU A 288 15.69 9.02 6.37
C LEU A 288 14.43 9.09 5.53
N VAL A 289 13.28 8.87 6.17
CA VAL A 289 11.97 8.95 5.53
C VAL A 289 11.26 10.17 6.09
N GLY A 290 11.12 11.21 5.28
CA GLY A 290 10.37 12.42 5.62
C GLY A 290 10.90 13.71 5.00
N ILE A 291 10.16 14.80 5.22
CA ILE A 291 10.59 16.16 4.85
C ILE A 291 11.61 16.64 5.87
N VAL A 292 12.86 16.79 5.45
CA VAL A 292 13.91 17.37 6.30
C VAL A 292 14.23 18.77 5.79
N GLU A 293 13.98 19.79 6.61
CA GLU A 293 14.40 21.16 6.27
C GLU A 293 15.93 21.23 6.12
N GLY A 294 16.45 22.03 5.18
CA GLY A 294 17.89 22.08 4.90
C GLY A 294 18.78 22.37 6.12
N ALA A 295 18.30 23.18 7.07
CA ALA A 295 19.00 23.45 8.32
C ALA A 295 19.02 22.26 9.29
N GLN A 296 17.94 21.46 9.30
CA GLN A 296 17.85 20.23 10.10
C GLN A 296 18.72 19.12 9.49
N LEU A 297 18.72 19.00 8.14
CA LEU A 297 19.59 18.06 7.43
C LEU A 297 21.06 18.37 7.72
N GLN A 298 21.47 19.64 7.62
CA GLN A 298 22.85 20.03 7.90
C GLN A 298 23.26 19.74 9.36
N LYS A 299 22.36 19.96 10.33
CA LYS A 299 22.61 19.60 11.74
C LYS A 299 22.79 18.09 11.92
N LEU A 300 21.93 17.29 11.27
CA LEU A 300 22.00 15.84 11.33
C LEU A 300 23.31 15.32 10.70
N LEU A 301 23.66 15.82 9.51
CA LEU A 301 24.92 15.51 8.82
C LEU A 301 26.14 15.86 9.67
N ASN A 302 26.13 17.01 10.34
CA ASN A 302 27.22 17.41 11.24
C ASN A 302 27.30 16.50 12.47
N LYS A 303 26.16 16.09 13.04
CA LYS A 303 26.11 15.15 14.19
C LYS A 303 26.61 13.76 13.78
N MET A 304 26.23 13.27 12.60
CA MET A 304 26.72 12.02 12.03
C MET A 304 28.23 12.08 11.76
N ASN A 305 28.71 13.14 11.10
CA ASN A 305 30.15 13.33 10.90
C ASN A 305 30.92 13.37 12.22
N GLY A 306 30.36 13.99 13.28
CA GLY A 306 30.95 13.98 14.62
C GLY A 306 31.00 12.59 15.25
N LEU A 307 29.94 11.78 15.10
CA LEU A 307 29.90 10.39 15.60
C LEU A 307 30.92 9.48 14.90
N PHE A 308 31.18 9.71 13.61
CA PHE A 308 32.15 8.92 12.84
C PHE A 308 33.60 9.42 12.94
N GLN A 309 33.87 10.58 13.56
CA GLN A 309 35.24 11.08 13.75
C GLN A 309 36.13 10.14 14.59
N GLU A 310 35.56 9.36 15.53
CA GLU A 310 36.30 8.34 16.28
C GLU A 310 36.66 7.10 15.44
N TYR A 311 36.01 6.89 14.28
CA TYR A 311 36.10 5.66 13.48
C TYR A 311 36.68 5.88 12.07
N GLY A 312 37.13 7.09 11.76
CA GLY A 312 37.76 7.48 10.50
C GLY A 312 36.82 8.22 9.52
N PRO A 313 37.37 8.93 8.52
CA PRO A 313 36.59 9.79 7.64
C PRO A 313 35.56 8.98 6.82
N CYS A 314 34.30 9.36 6.93
CA CYS A 314 33.21 8.87 6.07
C CYS A 314 32.91 9.90 4.96
N ASN A 315 32.87 9.44 3.70
CA ASN A 315 32.41 10.28 2.59
C ASN A 315 30.88 10.18 2.48
N VAL A 316 30.20 11.29 2.74
CA VAL A 316 28.75 11.44 2.58
C VAL A 316 28.51 12.18 1.27
N LEU A 317 27.77 11.56 0.35
CA LEU A 317 27.49 12.09 -0.99
C LEU A 317 25.98 12.27 -1.12
N VAL A 318 25.56 13.53 -1.25
CA VAL A 318 24.17 13.94 -1.47
C VAL A 318 24.09 14.47 -2.90
N ASP A 319 23.39 13.80 -3.81
CA ASP A 319 23.18 14.33 -5.16
C ASP A 319 21.82 15.00 -5.29
N GLY A 320 21.84 16.31 -5.52
CA GLY A 320 20.80 17.06 -6.19
C GLY A 320 21.45 17.75 -7.39
N ARG A 321 21.02 17.41 -8.61
CA ARG A 321 21.55 18.10 -9.80
C ARG A 321 21.15 19.58 -9.78
N TYR A 322 22.17 20.43 -9.93
CA TYR A 322 22.17 21.86 -10.27
C TYR A 322 20.80 22.47 -10.64
N GLY A 323 20.11 22.95 -9.62
CA GLY A 323 18.92 23.78 -9.69
C GLY A 323 18.66 24.31 -8.29
N ARG A 324 18.25 25.58 -8.14
CA ARG A 324 18.05 26.24 -6.83
C ARG A 324 17.32 25.32 -5.84
N LEU A 325 17.79 25.27 -4.59
CA LEU A 325 17.00 24.87 -3.42
C LEU A 325 15.71 25.71 -3.41
N GLY A 326 14.64 25.14 -3.96
CA GLY A 326 13.37 25.81 -4.19
C GLY A 326 12.24 24.80 -4.03
N ARG A 327 11.55 24.89 -2.89
CA ARG A 327 10.14 24.51 -2.65
C ARG A 327 9.56 23.34 -3.47
N ASP A 328 10.15 22.14 -3.41
CA ASP A 328 9.44 20.92 -3.82
C ASP A 328 9.56 19.84 -2.72
N PRO A 329 8.44 19.29 -2.22
CA PRO A 329 8.42 18.22 -1.22
C PRO A 329 8.45 16.85 -1.92
N GLY A 330 9.43 15.98 -1.62
CA GLY A 330 9.36 14.57 -2.05
C GLY A 330 10.66 13.81 -2.35
N THR A 331 11.84 14.25 -1.92
CA THR A 331 13.08 13.51 -2.25
C THR A 331 13.41 12.43 -1.22
N LEU A 332 13.46 11.16 -1.66
CA LEU A 332 14.04 10.06 -0.88
C LEU A 332 15.58 10.18 -0.93
N LEU A 333 16.24 10.22 0.22
CA LEU A 333 17.67 10.54 0.30
C LEU A 333 18.41 9.41 1.05
N THR A 334 19.14 8.58 0.32
CA THR A 334 20.02 7.55 0.89
C THR A 334 21.39 8.17 1.16
N LEU A 335 21.81 8.24 2.43
CA LEU A 335 22.95 9.07 2.81
C LEU A 335 24.32 8.38 2.81
N ALA A 336 24.44 7.06 2.99
CA ALA A 336 25.75 6.38 2.87
C ALA A 336 25.64 4.84 2.88
N LYS A 337 26.66 4.17 2.30
CA LYS A 337 27.06 2.80 2.61
C LYS A 337 28.49 2.83 3.17
N TRP A 338 28.72 2.24 4.33
CA TRP A 338 30.04 2.21 4.98
C TRP A 338 30.43 0.78 5.38
N LYS A 339 31.71 0.43 5.26
CA LYS A 339 32.30 -0.84 5.74
C LYS A 339 33.54 -0.54 6.60
N PRO A 340 33.68 -1.12 7.81
CA PRO A 340 34.74 -0.72 8.73
C PRO A 340 36.19 -0.99 8.31
N ASP A 341 36.49 -1.93 7.41
CA ASP A 341 37.88 -2.42 7.23
C ASP A 341 38.31 -2.67 5.77
N SER A 342 38.01 -1.77 4.84
CA SER A 342 38.57 -1.88 3.49
C SER A 342 38.97 -0.55 2.89
N HIS A 343 40.19 -0.46 2.37
CA HIS A 343 40.69 0.63 1.50
C HIS A 343 39.89 0.79 0.18
N LEU A 344 38.77 0.07 0.01
CA LEU A 344 37.80 0.21 -1.06
C LEU A 344 36.69 1.17 -0.60
N GLN A 345 36.84 2.44 -0.98
CA GLN A 345 35.77 3.43 -0.93
C GLN A 345 34.94 3.30 -2.22
N GLN A 346 33.85 2.51 -2.19
CA GLN A 346 32.90 2.48 -3.29
C GLN A 346 31.48 2.74 -2.78
N MET A 347 30.85 3.75 -3.39
CA MET A 347 29.45 4.10 -3.21
C MET A 347 28.65 3.57 -4.39
N ILE A 348 27.60 2.80 -4.14
CA ILE A 348 26.62 2.40 -5.15
C ILE A 348 25.36 3.23 -4.91
N ILE A 349 25.05 4.11 -5.86
CA ILE A 349 23.80 4.87 -5.93
C ILE A 349 22.76 3.98 -6.64
N LEU A 350 21.59 3.77 -6.03
CA LEU A 350 20.41 3.24 -6.71
C LEU A 350 19.39 4.38 -6.81
N THR A 351 19.10 4.83 -8.01
CA THR A 351 17.98 5.73 -8.30
C THR A 351 17.04 5.07 -9.28
N ASP A 352 15.76 5.24 -9.00
CA ASP A 352 14.53 5.01 -9.77
C ASP A 352 14.46 3.86 -10.80
N SER A 353 13.33 3.16 -10.75
CA SER A 353 12.95 2.10 -11.67
C SER A 353 12.75 2.63 -13.09
N ASN A 354 13.78 2.51 -13.91
CA ASN A 354 13.66 2.01 -15.28
C ASN A 354 15.02 1.46 -15.75
N LEU A 355 14.98 0.23 -16.28
CA LEU A 355 16.08 -0.55 -16.86
C LEU A 355 17.06 -1.23 -15.89
N TYR A 356 17.04 -2.57 -15.95
CA TYR A 356 18.19 -3.41 -15.67
C TYR A 356 19.39 -2.95 -16.50
N SER A 357 20.41 -2.37 -15.85
CA SER A 357 21.79 -2.45 -16.33
C SER A 357 22.76 -2.40 -15.15
N LYS A 358 23.53 -3.48 -15.01
CA LYS A 358 24.60 -3.59 -14.00
C LYS A 358 25.87 -3.06 -14.68
N THR A 359 26.15 -1.77 -14.53
CA THR A 359 27.41 -1.21 -15.04
C THR A 359 28.44 -1.21 -13.91
N THR A 360 29.38 -2.15 -13.96
CA THR A 360 30.57 -2.14 -13.10
C THR A 360 31.62 -1.24 -13.74
N ILE A 361 31.90 -0.08 -13.14
CA ILE A 361 33.06 0.75 -13.51
C ILE A 361 34.23 0.31 -12.62
N VAL A 362 35.21 -0.36 -13.21
CA VAL A 362 36.48 -0.65 -12.55
C VAL A 362 37.45 0.48 -12.88
N GLY A 363 37.70 1.36 -11.92
CA GLY A 363 38.80 2.31 -11.99
C GLY A 363 40.03 1.71 -11.28
N THR A 364 40.97 1.13 -12.04
CA THR A 364 42.35 1.00 -11.54
C THR A 364 43.10 2.27 -11.90
N GLY A 365 43.82 2.84 -10.94
CA GLY A 365 44.37 4.20 -10.99
C GLY A 365 45.49 4.46 -12.00
N GLN A 366 45.33 4.11 -13.28
CA GLN A 366 46.00 4.72 -14.44
C GLN A 366 45.18 4.47 -15.73
N GLY A 367 44.65 5.53 -16.34
CA GLY A 367 44.12 5.54 -17.72
C GLY A 367 42.77 4.87 -17.97
N ILE A 368 41.81 5.61 -18.53
CA ILE A 368 40.50 5.09 -18.96
C ILE A 368 40.67 4.30 -20.26
N VAL A 369 40.26 3.03 -20.27
CA VAL A 369 39.93 2.29 -21.51
C VAL A 369 38.62 1.54 -21.27
N PRO A 370 37.59 1.70 -22.12
CA PRO A 370 36.34 0.95 -21.97
C PRO A 370 36.49 -0.45 -22.57
N SER A 371 36.16 -1.49 -21.81
CA SER A 371 35.80 -2.79 -22.39
C SER A 371 34.49 -3.30 -21.77
N MET A 372 33.53 -3.62 -22.64
CA MET A 372 32.33 -4.36 -22.28
C MET A 372 32.68 -5.84 -22.18
N THR A 373 32.24 -6.52 -21.12
CA THR A 373 32.15 -7.98 -21.14
C THR A 373 30.92 -8.42 -20.36
N THR A 374 29.99 -9.06 -21.07
CA THR A 374 28.77 -9.66 -20.53
C THR A 374 29.09 -11.05 -19.99
N LEU A 375 28.70 -11.37 -18.75
CA LEU A 375 28.74 -12.74 -18.22
C LEU A 375 27.38 -13.12 -17.62
N SER A 376 26.79 -14.14 -18.23
CA SER A 376 25.63 -14.92 -17.80
C SER A 376 26.06 -16.05 -16.85
N LEU A 377 25.07 -16.72 -16.22
CA LEU A 377 25.05 -17.96 -15.42
C LEU A 377 24.63 -17.67 -13.96
N GLY A 378 23.65 -18.31 -13.33
CA GLY A 378 23.04 -19.63 -13.54
C GLY A 378 23.27 -20.51 -12.28
N ALA A 379 22.18 -20.99 -11.68
CA ALA A 379 22.06 -22.09 -10.69
C ALA A 379 22.36 -21.88 -9.18
N LYS A 380 21.44 -22.43 -8.35
CA LYS A 380 21.52 -22.69 -6.88
C LYS A 380 22.44 -23.90 -6.58
N PRO A 381 22.96 -24.09 -5.34
CA PRO A 381 22.35 -24.96 -4.28
C PRO A 381 22.42 -24.33 -2.84
N ILE A 382 21.50 -24.53 -1.87
CA ILE A 382 21.12 -25.69 -0.98
C ILE A 382 22.07 -25.91 0.25
N TYR A 383 21.54 -25.60 1.47
CA TYR A 383 21.79 -26.09 2.87
C TYR A 383 23.23 -26.05 3.47
N THR A 384 23.55 -26.09 4.79
CA THR A 384 22.91 -26.44 6.09
C THR A 384 23.83 -25.95 7.25
N SER A 385 23.27 -25.72 8.45
CA SER A 385 23.82 -25.82 9.83
C SER A 385 25.33 -25.72 10.12
N ASP A 386 25.72 -24.74 10.98
CA ASP A 386 26.49 -25.01 12.21
C ASP A 386 26.60 -23.77 13.13
N GLU A 387 25.82 -23.74 14.22
CA GLU A 387 25.85 -22.73 15.29
C GLU A 387 27.09 -22.82 16.20
N ALA A 388 28.00 -23.77 15.96
CA ALA A 388 29.16 -24.01 16.81
C ALA A 388 30.43 -23.22 16.40
N GLN A 389 30.52 -22.70 15.17
CA GLN A 389 31.69 -21.92 14.74
C GLN A 389 31.62 -20.42 15.07
N ALA A 390 30.42 -19.87 15.33
CA ALA A 390 30.27 -18.45 15.66
C ALA A 390 30.78 -18.09 17.08
N ARG A 391 30.97 -19.07 17.96
CA ARG A 391 31.38 -18.83 19.36
C ARG A 391 32.89 -18.73 19.59
N GLN A 392 33.73 -18.93 18.56
CA GLN A 392 35.19 -18.94 18.73
C GLN A 392 35.88 -17.68 18.18
N MET A 393 35.13 -16.68 17.69
CA MET A 393 35.68 -15.44 17.12
C MET A 393 35.24 -14.14 17.80
N ALA A 394 34.58 -14.20 18.97
CA ALA A 394 34.33 -13.00 19.76
C ALA A 394 35.48 -12.82 20.76
N THR A 395 36.47 -11.99 20.42
CA THR A 395 37.36 -11.40 21.44
C THR A 395 36.63 -10.28 22.18
N GLU A 396 37.11 -9.95 23.36
CA GLU A 396 36.46 -9.12 24.38
C GLU A 396 36.03 -7.66 24.04
N PRO A 397 36.29 -7.03 22.86
CA PRO A 397 35.72 -5.69 22.59
C PRO A 397 34.22 -5.65 22.26
N GLU A 398 33.61 -6.75 21.79
CA GLU A 398 32.22 -6.73 21.29
C GLU A 398 31.15 -6.61 22.40
N MET A 399 31.50 -6.93 23.64
CA MET A 399 30.60 -6.81 24.78
C MET A 399 30.42 -5.37 25.28
N ASP A 400 31.35 -4.46 24.98
CA ASP A 400 31.23 -3.04 25.36
C ASP A 400 30.22 -2.28 24.46
N TRP A 401 30.04 -2.74 23.21
CA TRP A 401 29.15 -2.11 22.23
C TRP A 401 27.66 -2.28 22.58
N LEU A 402 27.26 -3.45 23.10
CA LEU A 402 25.88 -3.72 23.50
C LEU A 402 25.42 -2.86 24.69
N SER A 403 26.34 -2.44 25.56
CA SER A 403 25.99 -1.58 26.71
C SER A 403 25.70 -0.13 26.30
N ARG A 404 26.29 0.36 25.20
CA ARG A 404 26.09 1.74 24.69
C ARG A 404 24.91 1.88 23.74
N LYS A 405 24.21 0.79 23.42
CA LYS A 405 22.99 0.77 22.59
C LYS A 405 21.88 1.68 23.15
N GLY A 406 21.90 1.96 24.46
CA GLY A 406 20.95 2.86 25.11
C GLY A 406 21.14 4.35 24.80
N GLN A 407 22.32 4.80 24.34
CA GLN A 407 22.56 6.23 24.06
C GLN A 407 22.32 6.65 22.60
N LEU A 408 22.14 5.68 21.69
CA LEU A 408 21.89 5.95 20.26
C LEU A 408 20.40 5.96 19.89
N ILE A 409 19.52 5.60 20.84
CA ILE A 409 18.06 5.55 20.64
C ILE A 409 17.35 6.81 21.16
N GLU A 410 17.98 7.61 22.04
CA GLU A 410 17.55 8.99 22.37
C GLU A 410 18.18 10.02 21.42
#